data_AF-A0A0J8DSG0-F1
#
_entry.id   AF-A0A0J8DSG0-F1
#
_cell.length_a   1.000
_cell.length_b   1.000
_cell.length_c   1.000
_cell.angle_alpha   90.00
_cell.angle_beta   90.00
_cell.angle_gamma   90.00
#
_symmetry.space_group_name_H-M   'P 1'
#
loop_
_entity.id
_entity.type
_entity.pdbx_description
1 polymer ?
#
loop_
_entity_poly.entity_id
_entity_poly.type
_entity_poly.pdbx_seq_one_letter_code
_entity_poly.pdbx_strand_id
1 'polypeptide(L)'
;EEAYKDHIDSYQINTGLTEAVQTGIGQLNGIPVAIGVIDFQFMGGSMGSIVGGKITRVIEYAANKLLLLIIVCASGGARMQEGSLSLMQMAKISSVLYDYQSNKKLFYVSILTSPTTGGVTTSFGMLGDIIIAEPNAYIAFAGKRVIEQTLNKTVPEGSQAAEFLFHKGLFDPIVPYNLLKGVLSELFQLHAFFFL
;
A
#
# COMPACT_ATOMS: atom_id res chain seq x y z
N GLU A 1 -29.81 0.54 -9.45
CA GLU A 1 -28.36 0.42 -9.20
C GLU A 1 -27.64 0.53 -10.52
N GLU A 2 -26.63 1.39 -10.61
CA GLU A 2 -25.72 1.42 -11.78
C GLU A 2 -24.91 0.12 -11.80
N ALA A 3 -24.54 -0.36 -13.00
CA ALA A 3 -23.73 -1.56 -13.09
C ALA A 3 -22.31 -1.27 -12.58
N TYR A 4 -21.62 -2.29 -12.04
CA TYR A 4 -20.22 -2.15 -11.60
C TYR A 4 -19.31 -1.55 -12.69
N LYS A 5 -19.56 -1.92 -13.95
CA LYS A 5 -18.83 -1.38 -15.10
C LYS A 5 -19.03 0.12 -15.27
N ASP A 6 -20.25 0.62 -15.11
CA ASP A 6 -20.56 2.04 -15.25
C ASP A 6 -19.85 2.87 -14.17
N HIS A 7 -19.74 2.32 -12.95
CA HIS A 7 -18.93 2.92 -11.91
C HIS A 7 -17.45 3.02 -12.29
N ILE A 8 -16.87 1.92 -12.81
CA ILE A 8 -15.48 1.92 -13.27
C ILE A 8 -15.26 2.98 -14.35
N ASP A 9 -16.11 3.01 -15.37
CA ASP A 9 -16.02 3.96 -16.48
C ASP A 9 -16.10 5.41 -15.98
N SER A 10 -17.00 5.69 -15.03
CA SER A 10 -17.13 7.00 -14.37
C SER A 10 -15.86 7.41 -13.62
N TYR A 11 -15.27 6.51 -12.81
CA TYR A 11 -14.02 6.80 -12.10
C TYR A 11 -12.84 6.98 -13.07
N GLN A 12 -12.77 6.21 -14.16
CA GLN A 12 -11.74 6.39 -15.18
C GLN A 12 -11.84 7.77 -15.85
N ILE A 13 -13.05 8.24 -16.18
CA ILE A 13 -13.28 9.57 -16.74
C ILE A 13 -12.88 10.66 -15.74
N ASN A 14 -13.32 10.55 -14.49
CA ASN A 14 -13.12 11.59 -13.48
C ASN A 14 -11.66 11.72 -13.02
N THR A 15 -10.94 10.60 -12.93
CA THR A 15 -9.56 10.57 -12.42
C THR A 15 -8.50 10.58 -13.53
N GLY A 16 -8.87 10.18 -14.75
CA GLY A 16 -7.92 9.92 -15.83
C GLY A 16 -7.07 8.66 -15.62
N LEU A 17 -7.34 7.88 -14.56
CA LEU A 17 -6.63 6.64 -14.26
C LEU A 17 -7.34 5.44 -14.88
N THR A 18 -6.59 4.41 -15.24
CA THR A 18 -7.17 3.15 -15.72
C THR A 18 -7.70 2.26 -14.59
N GLU A 19 -7.13 2.40 -13.40
CA GLU A 19 -7.52 1.69 -12.17
C GLU A 19 -6.87 2.39 -10.96
N ALA A 20 -7.24 2.01 -9.74
CA ALA A 20 -6.76 2.59 -8.49
C ALA A 20 -5.27 2.42 -8.15
N VAL A 21 -4.44 1.91 -9.05
CA VAL A 21 -2.99 1.84 -8.84
C VAL A 21 -2.23 2.20 -10.10
N GLN A 22 -1.21 3.04 -9.93
CA GLN A 22 -0.19 3.31 -10.93
C GLN A 22 1.09 2.58 -10.54
N THR A 23 1.69 1.87 -11.49
CA THR A 23 2.95 1.17 -11.27
C THR A 23 3.95 1.56 -12.34
N GLY A 24 5.23 1.56 -11.98
CA GLY A 24 6.28 1.97 -12.89
C GLY A 24 7.67 1.73 -12.33
N ILE A 25 8.65 2.22 -13.08
CA ILE A 25 10.07 2.17 -12.74
C ILE A 25 10.60 3.57 -12.84
N GLY A 26 11.48 3.94 -11.91
CA GLY A 26 12.13 5.23 -11.92
C GLY A 26 13.49 5.15 -11.27
N GLN A 27 13.98 6.32 -10.89
CA GLN A 27 15.20 6.45 -10.11
C GLN A 27 14.97 7.38 -8.94
N LEU A 28 15.46 6.98 -7.77
CA LEU A 28 15.54 7.80 -6.58
C LEU A 28 16.99 8.22 -6.38
N ASN A 29 17.32 9.46 -6.74
CA ASN A 29 18.69 9.99 -6.68
C ASN A 29 19.72 9.07 -7.36
N GLY A 30 19.38 8.54 -8.53
CA GLY A 30 20.23 7.63 -9.32
C GLY A 30 20.07 6.14 -8.98
N ILE A 31 19.40 5.80 -7.87
CA ILE A 31 19.14 4.41 -7.48
C ILE A 31 17.91 3.91 -8.26
N PRO A 32 17.99 2.82 -9.03
CA PRO A 32 16.85 2.31 -9.79
C PRO A 32 15.83 1.65 -8.86
N VAL A 33 14.56 2.02 -9.02
CA VAL A 33 13.47 1.59 -8.13
C VAL A 33 12.24 1.20 -8.94
N ALA A 34 11.54 0.17 -8.46
CA ALA A 34 10.18 -0.13 -8.87
C ALA A 34 9.20 0.52 -7.88
N ILE A 35 8.11 1.09 -8.37
CA ILE A 35 7.15 1.82 -7.55
C ILE A 35 5.71 1.46 -7.90
N GLY A 36 4.87 1.33 -6.87
CA GLY A 36 3.42 1.32 -6.96
C GLY A 36 2.81 2.43 -6.12
N VAL A 37 1.83 3.16 -6.66
CA VAL A 37 1.10 4.21 -5.94
C VAL A 37 -0.38 3.94 -6.09
N ILE A 38 -1.05 3.65 -4.98
CA ILE A 38 -2.50 3.48 -4.94
C ILE A 38 -3.14 4.87 -4.84
N ASP A 39 -4.11 5.14 -5.70
CA ASP A 39 -4.84 6.40 -5.71
C ASP A 39 -6.23 6.21 -5.08
N PHE A 40 -6.46 6.86 -3.94
CA PHE A 40 -7.71 6.77 -3.20
C PHE A 40 -8.90 7.37 -3.96
N GLN A 41 -8.66 8.33 -4.87
CA GLN A 41 -9.73 8.98 -5.64
C GLN A 41 -10.40 7.99 -6.60
N PHE A 42 -9.66 6.99 -7.07
CA PHE A 42 -10.25 5.90 -7.84
C PHE A 42 -10.94 4.94 -6.89
N MET A 43 -12.21 5.21 -6.65
CA MET A 43 -13.12 4.23 -6.08
C MET A 43 -12.64 3.76 -4.69
N GLY A 44 -12.14 4.73 -3.90
CA GLY A 44 -11.62 4.52 -2.54
C GLY A 44 -10.30 3.76 -2.47
N GLY A 45 -9.53 3.70 -3.56
CA GLY A 45 -8.28 2.95 -3.60
C GLY A 45 -8.45 1.44 -3.42
N SER A 46 -9.68 0.91 -3.54
CA SER A 46 -9.96 -0.43 -3.06
C SER A 46 -9.34 -1.49 -3.96
N MET A 47 -8.74 -2.51 -3.37
CA MET A 47 -8.00 -3.53 -4.09
C MET A 47 -8.93 -4.56 -4.72
N GLY A 48 -9.06 -4.50 -6.05
CA GLY A 48 -9.64 -5.56 -6.89
C GLY A 48 -8.57 -6.34 -7.66
N SER A 49 -9.01 -7.20 -8.59
CA SER A 49 -8.15 -8.09 -9.37
C SER A 49 -7.11 -7.34 -10.21
N ILE A 50 -7.47 -6.19 -10.76
CA ILE A 50 -6.54 -5.36 -11.56
C ILE A 50 -5.50 -4.70 -10.66
N VAL A 51 -5.90 -4.13 -9.52
CA VAL A 51 -4.96 -3.57 -8.53
C VAL A 51 -3.98 -4.65 -8.08
N GLY A 52 -4.49 -5.80 -7.66
CA GLY A 52 -3.66 -6.91 -7.23
C GLY A 52 -2.74 -7.44 -8.33
N GLY A 53 -3.24 -7.55 -9.56
CA GLY A 53 -2.45 -7.89 -10.74
C GLY A 53 -1.30 -6.93 -11.02
N LYS A 54 -1.55 -5.62 -11.00
CA LYS A 54 -0.53 -4.59 -11.26
C LYS A 54 0.54 -4.56 -10.16
N ILE A 55 0.14 -4.71 -8.89
CA ILE A 55 1.07 -4.78 -7.76
C ILE A 55 1.93 -6.05 -7.84
N THR A 56 1.31 -7.22 -8.06
CA THR A 56 2.07 -8.47 -8.27
C THR A 56 3.08 -8.33 -9.40
N ARG A 57 2.66 -7.76 -10.54
CA ARG A 57 3.52 -7.60 -11.72
C ARG A 57 4.73 -6.71 -11.45
N VAL A 58 4.57 -5.61 -10.71
CA VAL A 58 5.70 -4.72 -10.39
C VAL A 58 6.66 -5.36 -9.38
N ILE A 59 6.16 -6.16 -8.42
CA ILE A 59 7.00 -6.93 -7.48
C ILE A 59 7.81 -7.99 -8.23
N GLU A 60 7.17 -8.79 -9.09
CA GLU A 60 7.85 -9.80 -9.91
C GLU A 60 8.88 -9.16 -10.86
N TYR A 61 8.54 -8.00 -11.43
CA TYR A 61 9.47 -7.27 -12.27
C TYR A 61 10.69 -6.80 -11.45
N ALA A 62 10.46 -6.22 -10.27
CA ALA A 62 11.51 -5.78 -9.36
C ALA A 62 12.41 -6.96 -8.94
N ALA A 63 11.82 -8.11 -8.61
CA ALA A 63 12.53 -9.36 -8.31
C ALA A 63 13.44 -9.81 -9.47
N ASN A 64 12.95 -9.74 -10.71
CA ASN A 64 13.69 -10.17 -11.89
C ASN A 64 14.80 -9.18 -12.30
N LYS A 65 14.62 -7.90 -12.01
CA LYS A 65 15.57 -6.83 -12.34
C LYS A 65 16.44 -6.39 -11.16
N LEU A 66 16.30 -7.06 -10.01
CA LEU A 66 17.01 -6.75 -8.77
C LEU A 66 16.83 -5.28 -8.36
N LEU A 67 15.60 -4.78 -8.45
CA LEU A 67 15.26 -3.40 -8.11
C LEU A 67 14.71 -3.33 -6.70
N LEU A 68 15.00 -2.23 -6.01
CA LEU A 68 14.34 -1.87 -4.76
C LEU A 68 12.87 -1.52 -5.03
N LEU A 69 12.01 -1.75 -4.05
CA LEU A 69 10.57 -1.61 -4.20
C LEU A 69 10.00 -0.58 -3.23
N ILE A 70 9.12 0.28 -3.74
CA ILE A 70 8.30 1.20 -2.93
C ILE A 70 6.83 0.96 -3.28
N ILE A 71 5.97 0.83 -2.28
CA ILE A 71 4.51 0.86 -2.50
C ILE A 71 3.88 1.90 -1.57
N VAL A 72 3.22 2.89 -2.18
CA VAL A 72 2.42 3.90 -1.48
C VAL A 72 0.97 3.41 -1.40
N CYS A 73 0.51 3.20 -0.17
CA CYS A 73 -0.79 2.65 0.15
C CYS A 73 -1.78 3.77 0.50
N ALA A 74 -2.92 3.79 -0.19
CA ALA A 74 -4.07 4.64 0.09
C ALA A 74 -5.35 3.87 -0.28
N SER A 75 -5.98 3.19 0.67
CA SER A 75 -7.08 2.27 0.38
C SER A 75 -8.12 2.19 1.49
N GLY A 76 -9.37 2.08 1.09
CA GLY A 76 -10.50 1.72 1.96
C GLY A 76 -10.69 0.21 2.17
N GLY A 77 -9.84 -0.63 1.57
CA GLY A 77 -9.88 -2.09 1.72
C GLY A 77 -10.06 -2.86 0.41
N ALA A 78 -10.74 -4.00 0.46
CA ALA A 78 -10.97 -4.85 -0.71
C ALA A 78 -12.13 -4.33 -1.58
N ARG A 79 -12.04 -4.53 -2.90
CA ARG A 79 -13.11 -4.18 -3.86
C ARG A 79 -14.26 -5.17 -3.71
N MET A 80 -15.30 -4.80 -2.96
CA MET A 80 -16.41 -5.70 -2.62
C MET A 80 -17.16 -6.22 -3.86
N GLN A 81 -17.19 -5.45 -4.95
CA GLN A 81 -17.86 -5.81 -6.20
C GLN A 81 -17.25 -7.05 -6.86
N GLU A 82 -15.99 -7.38 -6.56
CA GLU A 82 -15.30 -8.58 -7.07
C GLU A 82 -15.24 -9.71 -6.03
N GLY A 83 -15.82 -9.51 -4.83
CA GLY A 83 -15.98 -10.54 -3.81
C GLY A 83 -14.68 -11.24 -3.41
N SER A 84 -14.68 -12.58 -3.51
CA SER A 84 -13.54 -13.41 -3.12
C SER A 84 -12.28 -13.16 -3.97
N LEU A 85 -12.42 -12.67 -5.21
CA LEU A 85 -11.27 -12.35 -6.05
C LEU A 85 -10.42 -11.22 -5.43
N SER A 86 -11.07 -10.21 -4.84
CA SER A 86 -10.39 -9.13 -4.12
C SER A 86 -9.66 -9.64 -2.89
N LEU A 87 -10.27 -10.56 -2.14
CA LEU A 87 -9.63 -11.19 -0.98
C LEU A 87 -8.38 -11.97 -1.39
N MET A 88 -8.45 -12.74 -2.48
CA MET A 88 -7.33 -13.54 -2.97
C MET A 88 -6.14 -12.70 -3.43
N GLN A 89 -6.35 -11.42 -3.77
CA GLN A 89 -5.22 -10.54 -4.09
C GLN A 89 -4.27 -10.35 -2.91
N MET A 90 -4.77 -10.39 -1.67
CA MET A 90 -3.91 -10.34 -0.47
C MET A 90 -2.91 -11.49 -0.49
N ALA A 91 -3.39 -12.73 -0.63
CA ALA A 91 -2.53 -13.91 -0.66
C ALA A 91 -1.57 -13.90 -1.86
N LYS A 92 -2.06 -13.48 -3.03
CA LYS A 92 -1.26 -13.38 -4.25
C LYS A 92 -0.09 -12.42 -4.08
N ILE A 93 -0.34 -11.21 -3.58
CA ILE A 93 0.71 -10.20 -3.40
C ILE A 93 1.68 -10.64 -2.29
N SER A 94 1.18 -11.12 -1.15
CA SER A 94 2.03 -11.59 -0.05
C SER A 94 2.96 -12.73 -0.48
N SER A 95 2.48 -13.64 -1.34
CA SER A 95 3.29 -14.75 -1.86
C SER A 95 4.48 -14.26 -2.71
N VAL A 96 4.24 -13.36 -3.66
CA VAL A 96 5.35 -12.83 -4.49
C VAL A 96 6.28 -11.91 -3.71
N LEU A 97 5.76 -11.22 -2.69
CA LEU A 97 6.56 -10.39 -1.82
C LEU A 97 7.46 -11.22 -0.90
N TYR A 98 6.97 -12.36 -0.41
CA TYR A 98 7.77 -13.32 0.33
C TYR A 98 8.96 -13.84 -0.51
N ASP A 99 8.74 -14.17 -1.79
CA ASP A 99 9.84 -14.56 -2.69
C ASP A 99 10.85 -13.41 -2.89
N TYR A 100 10.35 -12.20 -3.13
CA TYR A 100 11.14 -10.98 -3.29
C TYR A 100 12.06 -10.71 -2.08
N GLN A 101 11.56 -10.81 -0.86
CA GLN A 101 12.34 -10.57 0.36
C GLN A 101 13.18 -11.80 0.77
N SER A 102 12.63 -13.01 0.68
CA SER A 102 13.28 -14.21 1.25
C SER A 102 14.27 -14.85 0.30
N ASN A 103 13.95 -14.95 -0.98
CA ASN A 103 14.77 -15.64 -1.97
C ASN A 103 15.64 -14.68 -2.77
N LYS A 104 15.11 -13.52 -3.16
CA LYS A 104 15.90 -12.47 -3.85
C LYS A 104 16.65 -11.56 -2.89
N LYS A 105 16.29 -11.58 -1.60
CA LYS A 105 16.87 -10.73 -0.55
C LYS A 105 16.68 -9.24 -0.81
N LEU A 106 15.74 -8.82 -1.65
CA LEU A 106 15.59 -7.41 -2.03
C LEU A 106 14.79 -6.63 -0.98
N PHE A 107 15.02 -5.32 -0.94
CA PHE A 107 14.45 -4.43 0.07
C PHE A 107 13.17 -3.74 -0.42
N TYR A 108 12.15 -3.74 0.43
CA TYR A 108 10.82 -3.19 0.18
C TYR A 108 10.42 -2.19 1.27
N VAL A 109 10.05 -0.98 0.85
CA VAL A 109 9.45 0.03 1.73
C VAL A 109 7.96 0.20 1.42
N SER A 110 7.14 -0.02 2.45
CA SER A 110 5.72 0.30 2.42
C SER A 110 5.50 1.71 2.99
N ILE A 111 4.68 2.52 2.32
CA ILE A 111 4.34 3.88 2.77
C ILE A 111 2.83 3.94 2.97
N LEU A 112 2.39 4.13 4.20
CA LEU A 112 1.00 4.20 4.60
C LEU A 112 0.53 5.65 4.60
N THR A 113 -0.37 5.96 3.69
CA THR A 113 -1.01 7.27 3.61
C THR A 113 -2.47 7.16 4.09
N SER A 114 -3.15 8.30 4.21
CA SER A 114 -4.51 8.35 4.72
C SER A 114 -5.56 8.20 3.60
N PRO A 115 -6.53 7.27 3.71
CA PRO A 115 -6.59 6.16 4.66
C PRO A 115 -5.84 4.92 4.14
N THR A 116 -5.34 4.06 5.02
CA THR A 116 -4.89 2.69 4.67
C THR A 116 -5.61 1.68 5.54
N THR A 117 -6.59 0.99 4.96
CA THR A 117 -7.46 0.07 5.71
C THR A 117 -7.66 -1.31 5.11
N GLY A 118 -8.24 -2.20 5.91
CA GLY A 118 -8.74 -3.50 5.47
C GLY A 118 -7.65 -4.39 4.90
N GLY A 119 -7.94 -4.98 3.73
CA GLY A 119 -7.06 -5.95 3.09
C GLY A 119 -5.69 -5.42 2.70
N VAL A 120 -5.55 -4.11 2.43
CA VAL A 120 -4.24 -3.51 2.13
C VAL A 120 -3.38 -3.46 3.39
N THR A 121 -3.93 -2.99 4.52
CA THR A 121 -3.26 -2.98 5.82
C THR A 121 -2.86 -4.39 6.26
N THR A 122 -3.69 -5.41 6.01
CA THR A 122 -3.39 -6.80 6.41
C THR A 122 -2.67 -7.62 5.33
N SER A 123 -2.10 -6.97 4.32
CA SER A 123 -1.23 -7.61 3.34
C SER A 123 -0.01 -6.75 3.07
N PHE A 124 0.27 -6.40 1.81
CA PHE A 124 1.50 -5.71 1.41
C PHE A 124 1.72 -4.36 2.09
N GLY A 125 0.69 -3.71 2.63
CA GLY A 125 0.84 -2.51 3.44
C GLY A 125 1.68 -2.73 4.71
N MET A 126 1.60 -3.91 5.34
CA MET A 126 2.30 -4.24 6.58
C MET A 126 3.39 -5.31 6.41
N LEU A 127 3.82 -5.58 5.18
CA LEU A 127 4.88 -6.55 4.87
C LEU A 127 6.17 -5.90 4.36
N GLY A 128 6.31 -4.58 4.57
CA GLY A 128 7.56 -3.86 4.29
C GLY A 128 8.70 -4.35 5.18
N ASP A 129 9.92 -4.32 4.65
CA ASP A 129 11.13 -4.40 5.49
C ASP A 129 11.22 -3.16 6.39
N ILE A 130 10.78 -2.01 5.85
CA ILE A 130 10.48 -0.79 6.60
C ILE A 130 9.08 -0.32 6.20
N ILE A 131 8.27 -0.03 7.20
CA ILE A 131 6.90 0.48 7.05
C ILE A 131 6.91 1.93 7.56
N ILE A 132 6.67 2.87 6.65
CA ILE A 132 6.61 4.30 6.95
C ILE A 132 5.14 4.73 7.00
N ALA A 133 4.75 5.55 7.97
CA ALA A 133 3.45 6.21 7.96
C ALA A 133 3.60 7.72 7.72
N GLU A 134 2.61 8.33 7.08
CA GLU A 134 2.50 9.79 7.06
C GLU A 134 1.86 10.33 8.36
N PRO A 135 2.18 11.57 8.77
CA PRO A 135 1.55 12.20 9.93
C PRO A 135 0.03 12.24 9.80
N ASN A 136 -0.68 11.98 10.89
CA ASN A 136 -2.14 11.92 10.99
C ASN A 136 -2.81 10.90 10.05
N ALA A 137 -2.06 9.96 9.46
CA ALA A 137 -2.65 8.96 8.59
C ALA A 137 -3.62 8.05 9.35
N TYR A 138 -4.79 7.80 8.74
CA TYR A 138 -5.77 6.87 9.28
C TYR A 138 -5.45 5.43 8.84
N ILE A 139 -4.98 4.60 9.77
CA ILE A 139 -4.53 3.23 9.48
C ILE A 139 -5.34 2.26 10.33
N ALA A 140 -6.00 1.28 9.71
CA ALA A 140 -6.88 0.38 10.46
C ALA A 140 -7.19 -0.92 9.72
N PHE A 141 -7.25 -2.06 10.40
CA PHE A 141 -7.87 -3.25 9.79
C PHE A 141 -9.38 -3.03 9.56
N ALA A 142 -10.12 -2.74 10.62
CA ALA A 142 -11.55 -2.45 10.55
C ALA A 142 -11.79 -0.94 10.73
N GLY A 143 -12.61 -0.36 9.86
CA GLY A 143 -12.98 1.05 9.98
C GLY A 143 -13.76 1.33 11.28
N LYS A 144 -13.62 2.53 11.82
CA LYS A 144 -14.27 2.98 13.07
C LYS A 144 -15.75 2.61 13.12
N ARG A 145 -16.51 2.95 12.08
CA ARG A 145 -17.93 2.64 11.95
C ARG A 145 -18.25 1.16 12.15
N VAL A 146 -17.45 0.27 11.56
CA VAL A 146 -17.67 -1.19 11.63
C VAL A 146 -17.44 -1.70 13.06
N ILE A 147 -16.39 -1.20 13.72
CA ILE A 147 -16.09 -1.54 15.12
C ILE A 147 -17.22 -1.10 16.04
N GLU A 148 -17.68 0.16 15.91
CA GLU A 148 -18.73 0.71 16.78
C GLU A 148 -20.06 -0.03 16.60
N GLN A 149 -20.44 -0.36 15.36
CA GLN A 149 -21.64 -1.14 15.08
C GLN A 149 -21.58 -2.57 15.63
N THR A 150 -20.39 -3.19 15.60
CA THR A 150 -20.22 -4.58 16.03
C THR A 150 -20.16 -4.70 17.56
N LEU A 151 -19.44 -3.78 18.21
CA LEU A 151 -19.17 -3.83 19.65
C LEU A 151 -20.16 -3.01 20.48
N ASN A 152 -20.99 -2.18 19.82
CA ASN A 152 -21.89 -1.22 20.45
C ASN A 152 -21.16 -0.31 21.47
N LYS A 153 -19.93 0.09 21.12
CA LYS A 153 -19.03 0.92 21.92
C LYS A 153 -18.36 1.95 21.03
N THR A 154 -18.15 3.16 21.55
CA THR A 154 -17.43 4.22 20.85
C THR A 154 -15.94 3.87 20.73
N VAL A 155 -15.38 4.02 19.53
CA VAL A 155 -13.93 3.91 19.34
C VAL A 155 -13.29 5.22 19.81
N PRO A 156 -12.31 5.17 20.73
CA PRO A 156 -11.62 6.36 21.19
C PRO A 156 -11.06 7.18 20.03
N GLU A 157 -11.23 8.50 20.10
CA GLU A 157 -10.71 9.39 19.08
C GLU A 157 -9.17 9.26 18.99
N GLY A 158 -8.65 9.29 17.76
CA GLY A 158 -7.21 9.14 17.51
C GLY A 158 -6.66 7.72 17.64
N SER A 159 -7.44 6.71 18.08
CA SER A 159 -6.91 5.34 18.30
C SER A 159 -6.46 4.62 17.02
N GLN A 160 -6.78 5.17 15.85
CA GLN A 160 -6.42 4.66 14.53
C GLN A 160 -5.58 5.68 13.73
N ALA A 161 -5.13 6.76 14.39
CA ALA A 161 -4.20 7.71 13.82
C ALA A 161 -2.76 7.17 13.92
N ALA A 162 -1.91 7.56 12.98
CA ALA A 162 -0.52 7.13 12.90
C ALA A 162 0.22 7.32 14.23
N GLU A 163 0.06 8.46 14.88
CA GLU A 163 0.75 8.80 16.13
C GLU A 163 0.43 7.80 17.25
N PHE A 164 -0.85 7.44 17.40
CA PHE A 164 -1.26 6.46 18.40
C PHE A 164 -0.71 5.06 18.09
N LEU A 165 -0.76 4.66 16.82
CA LEU A 165 -0.32 3.33 16.37
C LEU A 165 1.20 3.17 16.39
N PHE A 166 1.93 4.26 16.17
CA PHE A 166 3.38 4.32 16.30
C PHE A 166 3.81 4.00 17.73
N HIS A 167 3.14 4.57 18.73
CA HIS A 167 3.38 4.22 20.14
C HIS A 167 3.04 2.77 20.49
N LYS A 168 2.30 2.06 19.63
CA LYS A 168 2.02 0.62 19.75
C LYS A 168 2.99 -0.25 18.96
N GLY A 169 3.96 0.33 18.27
CA GLY A 169 4.98 -0.37 17.50
C GLY A 169 4.45 -0.98 16.20
N LEU A 170 3.43 -0.38 15.57
CA LEU A 170 2.83 -0.92 14.35
C LEU A 170 3.70 -0.73 13.09
N PHE A 171 4.57 0.29 13.07
CA PHE A 171 5.42 0.65 11.94
C PHE A 171 6.63 1.47 12.42
N ASP A 172 7.57 1.76 11.51
CA ASP A 172 8.96 2.07 11.86
C ASP A 172 9.27 3.57 12.03
N PRO A 173 8.96 4.46 11.06
CA PRO A 173 8.86 5.89 11.34
C PRO A 173 7.56 6.55 10.86
N ILE A 174 7.25 7.69 11.46
CA ILE A 174 6.31 8.68 10.90
C ILE A 174 7.13 9.74 10.16
N VAL A 175 6.90 9.92 8.86
CA VAL A 175 7.69 10.83 8.02
C VAL A 175 6.77 11.78 7.25
N PRO A 176 6.92 13.11 7.39
CA PRO A 176 6.16 14.05 6.59
C PRO A 176 6.62 14.04 5.13
N TYR A 177 5.68 14.27 4.21
CA TYR A 177 5.87 14.16 2.77
C TYR A 177 7.13 14.88 2.24
N ASN A 178 7.42 16.09 2.73
CA ASN A 178 8.57 16.89 2.29
C ASN A 178 9.94 16.26 2.62
N LEU A 179 10.01 15.38 3.64
CA LEU A 179 11.23 14.67 4.02
C LEU A 179 11.31 13.27 3.43
N LEU A 180 10.19 12.73 2.94
CA LEU A 180 10.06 11.35 2.48
C LEU A 180 11.09 10.97 1.42
N LYS A 181 11.35 11.84 0.44
CA LYS A 181 12.37 11.61 -0.60
C LYS A 181 13.77 11.44 0.00
N GLY A 182 14.12 12.25 1.00
CA GLY A 182 15.42 12.19 1.68
C GLY A 182 15.58 10.89 2.45
N VAL A 183 14.59 10.57 3.30
CA VAL A 183 14.56 9.34 4.10
C VAL A 183 14.64 8.09 3.22
N LEU A 184 13.83 8.02 2.15
CA LEU A 184 13.87 6.90 1.22
C LEU A 184 15.24 6.76 0.54
N SER A 185 15.90 7.89 0.23
CA SER A 185 17.22 7.86 -0.39
C SER A 185 18.27 7.31 0.56
N GLU A 186 18.25 7.72 1.82
CA GLU A 186 19.18 7.22 2.85
C GLU A 186 18.97 5.72 3.12
N LEU A 187 17.72 5.29 3.28
CA LEU A 187 17.38 3.87 3.42
C LEU A 187 17.89 3.06 2.22
N PHE A 188 17.64 3.55 1.00
CA PHE A 188 18.04 2.84 -0.20
C PHE A 188 19.56 2.85 -0.41
N GLN A 189 20.27 3.90 -0.03
CA GLN A 189 21.73 3.92 -0.04
C GLN A 189 22.31 2.90 0.94
N LEU A 190 21.76 2.82 2.16
CA LEU A 190 22.18 1.85 3.17
C LEU A 190 22.00 0.42 2.66
N HIS A 191 20.87 0.11 2.03
CA HIS A 191 20.57 -1.24 1.54
C HIS A 191 21.22 -1.57 0.20
N ALA A 192 21.36 -0.62 -0.72
CA ALA A 192 22.03 -0.84 -2.00
C ALA A 192 23.51 -1.19 -1.83
N PHE A 193 24.16 -0.68 -0.77
CA PHE A 193 25.55 -1.01 -0.44
C PHE A 193 25.75 -2.52 -0.17
N PHE A 194 24.73 -3.23 0.31
CA PHE A 194 24.84 -4.67 0.61
C PHE A 194 24.67 -5.58 -0.62
N PHE A 195 24.31 -5.04 -1.80
CA PHE A 195 24.16 -5.81 -3.06
C PHE A 195 25.29 -5.58 -4.06
N LEU A 196 26.27 -4.72 -3.73
CA LEU A 196 27.52 -4.53 -4.46
C LEU A 196 28.65 -5.34 -3.79
#